data_AF-G2KP33-F1
#
_entry.id   AF-G2KP33-F1
#
_cell.length_a   1.000
_cell.length_b   1.000
_cell.length_c   1.000
_cell.angle_alpha   90.00
_cell.angle_beta   90.00
_cell.angle_gamma   90.00
#
_symmetry.space_group_name_H-M   'P 1'
#
loop_
_entity.id
_entity.type
_entity.pdbx_description
1 polymer ?
#
loop_
_entity_poly.entity_id
_entity_poly.type
_entity_poly.pdbx_seq_one_letter_code
_entity_poly.pdbx_strand_id
1 'polypeptide(L)'
;MLDRKTGLRGLVLGVAAVAVLSPLAAHQAWAGMDIRPAYTADSLFVRVADQKGAENFVDSMAGRAIAFLGNDAMSQQQKRASFRKLLEDSFDMATIGRFALGTYWRSASEAQRADYQKQFKIMVVNVYSERFSEYTNQTFRTTGSRPDGDKDVIVSSLIESPEGKPPVKVDWRVRNKDGRYKIVDVLVEGVSMSLTQRSDFSSVIQAGGGNVQVLLDHLKKKNG
;
A
#
# COMPACT_ATOMS: atom_id res chain seq x y z
N MET A 1 -26.52 45.52 -31.53
CA MET A 1 -26.11 44.71 -30.38
C MET A 1 -26.45 43.26 -30.72
N LEU A 2 -25.48 42.55 -31.29
CA LEU A 2 -25.56 41.15 -31.75
C LEU A 2 -24.44 40.43 -31.01
N ASP A 3 -24.76 39.42 -30.21
CA ASP A 3 -23.76 38.56 -29.57
C ASP A 3 -23.79 37.17 -30.23
N ARG A 4 -22.59 36.72 -30.66
CA ARG A 4 -22.31 35.37 -31.14
C ARG A 4 -21.43 34.72 -30.09
N LYS A 5 -21.78 33.50 -29.64
CA LYS A 5 -20.78 32.44 -29.45
C LYS A 5 -21.37 31.04 -29.56
N THR A 6 -20.88 30.38 -30.59
CA THR A 6 -20.99 28.98 -31.02
C THR A 6 -20.41 28.01 -29.98
N GLY A 7 -20.91 26.77 -29.93
CA GLY A 7 -20.13 25.67 -29.34
C GLY A 7 -20.90 24.40 -28.96
N LEU A 8 -21.44 23.68 -29.95
CA LEU A 8 -21.86 22.28 -29.80
C LEU A 8 -20.64 21.39 -29.50
N ARG A 9 -20.67 20.61 -28.42
CA ARG A 9 -19.84 19.42 -28.08
C ARG A 9 -20.35 18.98 -26.69
N GLY A 10 -20.82 17.79 -26.38
CA GLY A 10 -20.77 16.49 -27.02
C GLY A 10 -21.22 15.54 -25.90
N LEU A 11 -22.27 14.80 -26.18
CA LEU A 11 -22.95 13.81 -25.35
C LEU A 11 -22.01 12.67 -24.91
N VAL A 12 -21.94 12.37 -23.61
CA VAL A 12 -21.73 10.98 -23.11
C VAL A 12 -22.44 10.82 -21.76
N LEU A 13 -23.69 10.38 -21.81
CA LEU A 13 -24.25 9.50 -20.78
C LEU A 13 -23.57 8.12 -20.92
N GLY A 14 -23.30 7.44 -19.80
CA GLY A 14 -23.10 6.00 -19.86
C GLY A 14 -22.75 5.28 -18.55
N VAL A 15 -23.78 4.63 -17.97
CA VAL A 15 -23.81 3.24 -17.42
C VAL A 15 -22.90 2.94 -16.20
N ALA A 16 -23.33 2.37 -15.06
CA ALA A 16 -24.37 1.37 -14.81
C ALA A 16 -25.01 1.53 -13.41
N ALA A 17 -26.33 1.38 -13.37
CA ALA A 17 -27.06 0.93 -12.18
C ALA A 17 -26.87 -0.59 -12.05
N VAL A 18 -26.49 -1.07 -10.86
CA VAL A 18 -26.62 -2.49 -10.50
C VAL A 18 -28.09 -2.72 -10.15
N ALA A 19 -28.89 -3.12 -11.14
CA ALA A 19 -30.21 -3.67 -10.90
C ALA A 19 -30.07 -5.18 -10.67
N VAL A 20 -30.29 -5.63 -9.44
CA VAL A 20 -30.56 -7.03 -9.14
C VAL A 20 -31.96 -7.33 -9.68
N LEU A 21 -32.04 -7.98 -10.84
CA LEU A 21 -33.31 -8.44 -11.41
C LEU A 21 -33.27 -9.96 -11.58
N SER A 22 -34.28 -10.61 -10.97
CA SER A 22 -34.61 -12.03 -11.06
C SER A 22 -34.71 -12.51 -12.53
N PRO A 23 -34.46 -13.81 -12.80
CA PRO A 23 -34.24 -14.33 -14.17
C PRO A 23 -35.47 -14.40 -15.10
N LEU A 24 -36.55 -13.65 -14.86
CA LEU A 24 -37.78 -13.65 -15.68
C LEU A 24 -38.05 -12.28 -16.34
N ALA A 25 -37.11 -11.71 -17.11
CA ALA A 25 -37.43 -10.54 -17.95
C ALA A 25 -36.46 -10.30 -19.13
N ALA A 26 -35.68 -11.29 -19.54
CA ALA A 26 -34.65 -11.08 -20.56
C ALA A 26 -35.02 -11.69 -21.92
N HIS A 27 -36.18 -11.36 -22.50
CA HIS A 27 -36.42 -11.57 -23.93
C HIS A 27 -37.02 -10.28 -24.51
N GLN A 28 -36.38 -9.76 -25.56
CA GLN A 28 -36.83 -8.66 -26.42
C GLN A 28 -36.36 -7.23 -26.07
N ALA A 29 -35.05 -6.99 -26.11
CA ALA A 29 -34.53 -5.74 -26.68
C ALA A 29 -33.04 -5.92 -26.99
N TRP A 30 -32.57 -5.41 -28.14
CA TRP A 30 -31.16 -5.18 -28.54
C TRP A 30 -30.54 -6.21 -29.49
N ALA A 31 -31.11 -6.32 -30.70
CA ALA A 31 -30.38 -6.88 -31.85
C ALA A 31 -29.63 -5.75 -32.56
N GLY A 32 -28.29 -5.80 -32.61
CA GLY A 32 -27.51 -5.04 -33.60
C GLY A 32 -26.33 -4.18 -33.12
N MET A 33 -26.03 -4.14 -31.81
CA MET A 33 -24.87 -3.40 -31.30
C MET A 33 -23.95 -4.37 -30.55
N ASP A 34 -22.83 -4.73 -31.16
CA ASP A 34 -21.82 -5.62 -30.58
C ASP A 34 -21.03 -4.86 -29.49
N ILE A 35 -21.72 -4.54 -28.39
CA ILE A 35 -21.10 -3.99 -27.18
C ILE A 35 -20.52 -5.18 -26.44
N ARG A 36 -19.28 -5.55 -26.79
CA ARG A 36 -18.48 -6.45 -25.95
C ARG A 36 -18.20 -5.69 -24.65
N PRO A 37 -18.74 -6.11 -23.50
CA PRO A 37 -18.50 -5.41 -22.25
C PRO A 37 -16.99 -5.46 -21.95
N ALA A 38 -16.41 -4.32 -21.57
CA ALA A 38 -14.98 -4.23 -21.23
C ALA A 38 -14.60 -5.16 -20.06
N TYR A 39 -15.59 -5.66 -19.30
CA TYR A 39 -15.46 -6.57 -18.16
C TYR A 39 -16.65 -7.53 -18.12
N THR A 40 -16.40 -8.82 -17.90
CA THR A 40 -17.47 -9.80 -17.61
C THR A 40 -17.95 -9.63 -16.17
N ALA A 41 -19.19 -10.03 -15.87
CA ALA A 41 -19.73 -10.01 -14.50
C ALA A 41 -18.78 -10.73 -13.51
N ASP A 42 -18.24 -11.89 -13.90
CA ASP A 42 -17.25 -12.66 -13.13
C ASP A 42 -16.01 -11.83 -12.76
N SER A 43 -15.49 -11.03 -13.69
CA SER A 43 -14.31 -10.19 -13.45
C SER A 43 -14.58 -9.04 -12.48
N LEU A 44 -15.81 -8.51 -12.45
CA LEU A 44 -16.21 -7.47 -11.49
C LEU A 44 -16.38 -8.06 -10.09
N PHE A 45 -17.01 -9.23 -9.96
CA PHE A 45 -17.16 -9.91 -8.68
C PHE A 45 -15.81 -10.25 -8.04
N VAL A 46 -14.86 -10.77 -8.83
CA VAL A 46 -13.49 -11.04 -8.34
C VAL A 46 -12.81 -9.76 -7.85
N ARG A 47 -12.93 -8.65 -8.58
CA ARG A 47 -12.33 -7.36 -8.17
C ARG A 47 -12.96 -6.78 -6.90
N VAL A 48 -14.27 -6.90 -6.73
CA VAL A 48 -14.97 -6.44 -5.51
C VAL A 48 -14.60 -7.32 -4.32
N ALA A 49 -14.56 -8.64 -4.50
CA ALA A 49 -14.15 -9.58 -3.46
C ALA A 49 -12.69 -9.35 -3.03
N ASP A 50 -11.79 -9.11 -3.98
CA ASP A 50 -10.37 -8.85 -3.69
C ASP A 50 -10.17 -7.53 -2.94
N GLN A 51 -10.89 -6.48 -3.33
CA GLN A 51 -10.93 -5.21 -2.60
C GLN A 51 -11.38 -5.39 -1.15
N LYS A 52 -12.49 -6.12 -0.93
CA LYS A 52 -12.96 -6.35 0.43
C LYS A 52 -12.01 -7.21 1.26
N GLY A 53 -11.37 -8.20 0.63
CA GLY A 53 -10.32 -9.00 1.26
C GLY A 53 -9.13 -8.14 1.69
N ALA A 54 -8.69 -7.22 0.83
CA ALA A 54 -7.61 -6.28 1.13
C ALA A 54 -7.97 -5.32 2.29
N GLU A 55 -9.18 -4.77 2.32
CA GLU A 55 -9.67 -3.95 3.44
C GLU A 55 -9.62 -4.71 4.76
N ASN A 56 -10.22 -5.91 4.80
CA ASN A 56 -10.25 -6.74 6.00
C ASN A 56 -8.84 -7.10 6.48
N PHE A 57 -7.92 -7.36 5.55
CA PHE A 57 -6.52 -7.60 5.85
C PHE A 57 -5.84 -6.39 6.50
N VAL A 58 -6.04 -5.19 5.94
CA VAL A 58 -5.49 -3.94 6.49
C VAL A 58 -6.08 -3.64 7.86
N ASP A 59 -7.39 -3.78 8.04
CA ASP A 59 -8.06 -3.57 9.33
C ASP A 59 -7.53 -4.52 10.41
N SER A 60 -7.35 -5.81 10.09
CA SER A 60 -6.78 -6.80 11.02
C SER A 60 -5.32 -6.49 11.38
N MET A 61 -4.52 -6.04 10.41
CA MET A 61 -3.14 -5.63 10.61
C MET A 61 -3.07 -4.40 11.52
N ALA A 62 -3.86 -3.37 11.25
CA ALA A 62 -3.94 -2.14 12.04
C ALA A 62 -4.44 -2.42 13.47
N GLY A 63 -5.45 -3.27 13.63
CA GLY A 63 -5.96 -3.67 14.95
C GLY A 63 -4.88 -4.35 15.81
N ARG A 64 -4.08 -5.25 15.22
CA ARG A 64 -2.93 -5.85 15.92
C ARG A 64 -1.88 -4.81 16.31
N ALA A 65 -1.60 -3.83 15.44
CA ALA A 65 -0.67 -2.76 15.73
C ALA A 65 -1.13 -1.90 16.92
N ILE A 66 -2.37 -1.41 16.87
CA ILE A 66 -2.98 -0.64 17.95
C ILE A 66 -2.98 -1.42 19.27
N ALA A 67 -3.32 -2.71 19.23
CA ALA A 67 -3.40 -3.55 20.43
C ALA A 67 -2.07 -3.64 21.19
N PHE A 68 -0.93 -3.82 20.51
CA PHE A 68 0.36 -3.86 21.21
C PHE A 68 0.91 -2.46 21.54
N LEU A 69 0.60 -1.44 20.73
CA LEU A 69 1.05 -0.07 20.98
C LEU A 69 0.36 0.53 22.21
N GLY A 70 -0.95 0.34 22.34
CA GLY A 70 -1.76 0.81 23.47
C GLY A 70 -1.69 -0.07 24.72
N ASN A 71 -0.86 -1.12 24.73
CA ASN A 71 -0.69 -1.97 25.91
C ASN A 71 0.42 -1.42 26.82
N ASP A 72 0.03 -0.77 27.92
CA ASP A 72 0.94 -0.18 28.90
C ASP A 72 1.75 -1.22 29.69
N ALA A 73 1.29 -2.48 29.76
CA ALA A 73 2.01 -3.56 30.42
C ALA A 73 3.16 -4.11 29.55
N MET A 74 3.21 -3.78 28.26
CA MET A 74 4.28 -4.22 27.36
C MET A 74 5.48 -3.27 27.40
N SER A 75 6.67 -3.81 27.66
CA SER A 75 7.92 -3.07 27.50
C SER A 75 8.17 -2.69 26.04
N GLN A 76 9.01 -1.68 25.82
CA GLN A 76 9.42 -1.29 24.47
C GLN A 76 10.03 -2.44 23.68
N GLN A 77 10.77 -3.35 24.34
CA GLN A 77 11.33 -4.53 23.71
C GLN A 77 10.24 -5.50 23.24
N GLN A 78 9.19 -5.70 24.04
CA GLN A 78 8.05 -6.54 23.66
C GLN A 78 7.27 -5.91 22.50
N LYS A 79 7.00 -4.59 22.53
CA LYS A 79 6.35 -3.87 21.43
C LYS A 79 7.17 -3.98 20.13
N ARG A 80 8.49 -3.82 20.21
CA ARG A 80 9.42 -4.01 19.07
C ARG A 80 9.39 -5.45 18.52
N ALA A 81 9.29 -6.46 19.38
CA ALA A 81 9.15 -7.85 18.95
C ALA A 81 7.81 -8.10 18.23
N SER A 82 6.71 -7.58 18.76
CA SER A 82 5.39 -7.64 18.12
C SER A 82 5.37 -6.93 16.76
N PHE A 83 6.01 -5.76 16.66
CA PHE A 83 6.12 -5.05 15.40
C PHE A 83 6.93 -5.82 14.35
N ARG A 84 8.04 -6.46 14.76
CA ARG A 84 8.81 -7.33 13.86
C ARG A 84 7.93 -8.44 13.29
N LYS A 85 7.15 -9.11 14.14
CA LYS A 85 6.22 -10.16 13.71
C LYS A 85 5.13 -9.62 12.79
N LEU A 86 4.59 -8.44 13.08
CA LEU A 86 3.61 -7.75 12.24
C LEU A 86 4.17 -7.51 10.82
N LEU A 87 5.40 -7.01 10.71
CA LEU A 87 6.08 -6.78 9.43
C LEU A 87 6.26 -8.09 8.65
N GLU A 88 6.76 -9.14 9.31
CA GLU A 88 6.93 -10.47 8.70
C GLU A 88 5.60 -11.04 8.15
N ASP A 89 4.53 -10.88 8.92
CA ASP A 89 3.21 -11.41 8.58
C ASP A 89 2.48 -10.58 7.53
N SER A 90 2.70 -9.28 7.47
CA SER A 90 1.82 -8.37 6.73
C SER A 90 2.50 -7.66 5.57
N PHE A 91 3.84 -7.57 5.54
CA PHE A 91 4.57 -6.86 4.49
C PHE A 91 5.40 -7.81 3.65
N ASP A 92 5.43 -7.60 2.34
CA ASP A 92 6.41 -8.24 1.46
C ASP A 92 7.73 -7.45 1.51
N MET A 93 8.44 -7.61 2.63
CA MET A 93 9.69 -6.91 2.90
C MET A 93 10.76 -7.19 1.83
N ALA A 94 10.72 -8.36 1.19
CA ALA A 94 11.64 -8.71 0.12
C ALA A 94 11.38 -7.85 -1.12
N THR A 95 10.11 -7.74 -1.54
CA THR A 95 9.70 -6.89 -2.66
C THR A 95 9.97 -5.42 -2.37
N ILE A 96 9.58 -4.93 -1.18
CA ILE A 96 9.80 -3.53 -0.78
C ILE A 96 11.30 -3.20 -0.77
N GLY A 97 12.13 -4.01 -0.10
CA GLY A 97 13.58 -3.78 -0.05
C GLY A 97 14.21 -3.83 -1.43
N ARG A 98 13.81 -4.79 -2.28
CA ARG A 98 14.30 -4.86 -3.66
C ARG A 98 13.93 -3.60 -4.47
N PHE A 99 12.71 -3.10 -4.31
CA PHE A 99 12.28 -1.87 -4.95
C PHE A 99 13.08 -0.66 -4.45
N ALA A 100 13.29 -0.56 -3.14
CA ALA A 100 14.07 0.49 -2.51
C ALA A 100 15.54 0.49 -2.98
N LEU A 101 16.17 -0.66 -3.20
CA LEU A 101 17.52 -0.70 -3.77
C LEU A 101 17.57 -0.30 -5.25
N GLY A 102 16.43 -0.38 -5.96
CA GLY A 102 16.28 0.10 -7.32
C GLY A 102 17.19 -0.61 -8.33
N THR A 103 17.85 0.16 -9.19
CA THR A 103 18.72 -0.35 -10.25
C THR A 103 19.94 -1.09 -9.69
N TYR A 104 20.45 -0.66 -8.53
CA TYR A 104 21.60 -1.25 -7.86
C TYR A 104 21.35 -2.68 -7.37
N TRP A 105 20.08 -3.11 -7.27
CA TRP A 105 19.77 -4.52 -7.01
C TRP A 105 20.39 -5.42 -8.08
N ARG A 106 20.37 -5.01 -9.36
CA ARG A 106 20.88 -5.84 -10.47
C ARG A 106 22.40 -5.96 -10.46
N SER A 107 23.12 -4.93 -10.02
CA SER A 107 24.59 -4.94 -9.96
C SER A 107 25.15 -5.51 -8.67
N ALA A 108 24.36 -5.56 -7.58
CA ALA A 108 24.78 -6.17 -6.32
C ALA A 108 24.99 -7.70 -6.47
N SER A 109 26.03 -8.23 -5.81
CA SER A 109 26.25 -9.67 -5.70
C SER A 109 25.17 -10.35 -4.86
N GLU A 110 25.06 -11.68 -4.95
CA GLU A 110 24.10 -12.43 -4.15
C GLU A 110 24.32 -12.24 -2.64
N ALA A 111 25.58 -12.28 -2.19
CA ALA A 111 25.94 -12.01 -0.80
C ALA A 111 25.54 -10.59 -0.36
N GLN A 112 25.77 -9.59 -1.21
CA GLN A 112 25.36 -8.21 -0.92
C GLN A 112 23.84 -8.05 -0.85
N ARG A 113 23.08 -8.71 -1.74
CA ARG A 113 21.61 -8.69 -1.72
C ARG A 113 21.08 -9.33 -0.43
N ALA A 114 21.65 -10.46 -0.02
CA ALA A 114 21.25 -11.15 1.21
C ALA A 114 21.53 -10.31 2.46
N ASP A 115 22.73 -9.74 2.56
CA ASP A 115 23.09 -8.85 3.67
C ASP A 115 22.22 -7.58 3.67
N TYR A 116 22.02 -6.97 2.50
CA TYR A 116 21.14 -5.80 2.35
C TYR A 116 19.73 -6.08 2.85
N GLN A 117 19.11 -7.19 2.44
CA GLN A 117 17.76 -7.54 2.87
C GLN A 117 17.67 -7.73 4.39
N LYS A 118 18.72 -8.31 5.01
CA LYS A 118 18.81 -8.40 6.47
C LYS A 118 18.89 -7.02 7.10
N GLN A 119 19.79 -6.16 6.63
CA GLN A 119 19.98 -4.82 7.19
C GLN A 119 18.76 -3.91 6.98
N PHE A 120 18.09 -4.03 5.83
CA PHE A 120 16.88 -3.29 5.51
C PHE A 120 15.76 -3.59 6.51
N LYS A 121 15.51 -4.87 6.81
CA LYS A 121 14.51 -5.26 7.81
C LYS A 121 14.83 -4.71 9.21
N ILE A 122 16.10 -4.76 9.62
CA ILE A 122 16.53 -4.22 10.92
C ILE A 122 16.32 -2.71 10.97
N MET A 123 16.71 -1.99 9.91
CA MET A 123 16.56 -0.54 9.80
C MET A 123 15.09 -0.14 9.94
N VAL A 124 14.19 -0.80 9.21
CA VAL A 124 12.74 -0.54 9.29
C VAL A 124 12.23 -0.74 10.71
N VAL A 125 12.62 -1.84 11.37
CA VAL A 125 12.23 -2.07 12.77
C VAL A 125 12.74 -0.95 13.68
N ASN A 126 14.01 -0.57 13.57
CA ASN A 126 14.62 0.46 14.42
C ASN A 126 13.91 1.81 14.26
N VAL A 127 13.87 2.32 13.02
CA VAL A 127 13.33 3.66 12.69
C VAL A 127 11.89 3.85 13.18
N TYR A 128 11.04 2.84 13.02
CA TYR A 128 9.64 2.97 13.43
C TYR A 128 9.41 2.65 14.90
N SER A 129 10.21 1.75 15.50
CA SER A 129 10.05 1.41 16.92
C SER A 129 10.45 2.51 17.90
N GLU A 130 11.33 3.42 17.47
CA GLU A 130 11.76 4.58 18.26
C GLU A 130 10.58 5.49 18.64
N ARG A 131 9.53 5.54 17.80
CA ARG A 131 8.37 6.43 18.00
C ARG A 131 7.20 5.76 18.72
N PHE A 132 7.34 4.52 19.19
CA PHE A 132 6.23 3.82 19.84
C PHE A 132 5.77 4.51 21.14
N SER A 133 6.66 5.24 21.82
CA SER A 133 6.31 6.05 22.99
C SER A 133 5.50 7.30 22.65
N GLU A 134 5.44 7.70 21.37
CA GLU A 134 4.63 8.83 20.88
C GLU A 134 3.19 8.41 20.55
N TYR A 135 2.86 7.12 20.66
CA TYR A 135 1.49 6.66 20.50
C TYR A 135 0.62 7.20 21.64
N THR A 136 -0.36 8.03 21.29
CA THR A 136 -1.30 8.68 22.22
C THR A 136 -2.73 8.29 21.88
N ASN A 137 -2.99 6.98 21.74
CA ASN A 137 -4.32 6.43 21.44
C ASN A 137 -4.89 6.86 20.08
N GLN A 138 -4.03 7.00 19.07
CA GLN A 138 -4.50 7.22 17.69
C GLN A 138 -5.39 6.06 17.24
N THR A 139 -6.48 6.39 16.55
CA THR A 139 -7.40 5.42 15.95
C THR A 139 -7.12 5.26 14.47
N PHE A 140 -7.54 4.11 13.93
CA PHE A 140 -7.40 3.78 12.52
C PHE A 140 -8.78 3.53 11.91
N ARG A 141 -9.02 4.08 10.72
CA ARG A 141 -10.26 3.86 9.99
C ARG A 141 -10.01 3.75 8.49
N THR A 142 -10.35 2.59 7.94
CA THR A 142 -10.43 2.39 6.49
C THR A 142 -11.55 3.25 5.90
N THR A 143 -11.26 3.96 4.81
CA THR A 143 -12.20 4.86 4.11
C THR A 143 -12.68 4.30 2.78
N GLY A 144 -12.02 3.27 2.26
CA GLY A 144 -12.41 2.55 1.07
C GLY A 144 -11.23 1.87 0.40
N SER A 145 -11.48 1.28 -0.75
CA SER A 145 -10.45 0.66 -1.57
C SER A 145 -10.73 0.84 -3.06
N ARG A 146 -9.68 0.68 -3.86
CA ARG A 146 -9.75 0.72 -5.33
C ARG A 146 -8.69 -0.18 -5.96
N PRO A 147 -8.93 -0.75 -7.15
CA PRO A 147 -7.89 -1.47 -7.88
C PRO A 147 -6.68 -0.56 -8.22
N ASP A 148 -5.50 -1.16 -8.28
CA ASP A 148 -4.24 -0.55 -8.74
C ASP A 148 -3.55 -1.48 -9.74
N GLY A 149 -3.92 -1.33 -11.01
CA GLY A 149 -3.56 -2.30 -12.05
C GLY A 149 -4.25 -3.65 -11.83
N ASP A 150 -3.59 -4.74 -12.25
CA ASP A 150 -4.19 -6.07 -12.27
C ASP A 150 -3.90 -6.92 -11.03
N LYS A 151 -2.95 -6.50 -10.19
CA LYS A 151 -2.39 -7.34 -9.12
C LYS A 151 -2.50 -6.74 -7.72
N ASP A 152 -2.74 -5.43 -7.65
CA ASP A 152 -2.69 -4.68 -6.42
C ASP A 152 -4.01 -3.93 -6.19
N VAL A 153 -4.31 -3.66 -4.92
CA VAL A 153 -5.43 -2.84 -4.44
C VAL A 153 -4.85 -1.74 -3.58
N ILE A 154 -5.29 -0.49 -3.77
CA ILE A 154 -5.08 0.56 -2.78
C ILE A 154 -6.22 0.51 -1.78
N VAL A 155 -5.89 0.34 -0.50
CA VAL A 155 -6.82 0.56 0.62
C VAL A 155 -6.50 1.93 1.22
N SER A 156 -7.47 2.83 1.23
CA SER A 156 -7.33 4.17 1.80
C SER A 156 -7.81 4.18 3.25
N SER A 157 -7.13 4.96 4.09
CA SER A 157 -7.43 5.05 5.52
C SER A 157 -7.09 6.41 6.10
N LEU A 158 -7.60 6.66 7.31
CA LEU A 158 -7.27 7.79 8.15
C LEU A 158 -6.73 7.30 9.49
N ILE A 159 -5.64 7.94 9.94
CA ILE A 159 -5.14 7.85 11.31
C ILE A 159 -5.56 9.12 12.03
N GLU A 160 -6.42 8.98 13.04
CA GLU A 160 -7.02 10.10 13.75
C GLU A 160 -6.39 10.22 15.15
N SER A 161 -6.01 11.45 15.53
CA SER A 161 -5.45 11.74 16.85
C SER A 161 -6.56 12.23 17.79
N PRO A 162 -6.59 11.80 19.06
CA PRO A 162 -7.54 12.34 20.02
C PRO A 162 -7.25 13.81 20.39
N GLU A 163 -6.07 14.33 20.06
CA GLU A 163 -5.63 15.69 20.36
C GLU A 163 -6.17 16.74 19.35
N GLY A 164 -7.13 16.36 18.50
CA GLY A 164 -7.75 17.28 17.53
C GLY A 164 -6.85 17.70 16.36
N LYS A 165 -5.70 17.02 16.17
CA LYS A 165 -4.84 17.21 15.00
C LYS A 165 -5.56 16.73 13.73
N PRO A 166 -5.31 17.34 12.56
CA PRO A 166 -5.84 16.85 11.29
C PRO A 166 -5.52 15.35 11.11
N PRO A 167 -6.48 14.53 10.65
CA PRO A 167 -6.23 13.12 10.37
C PRO A 167 -5.16 12.93 9.31
N VAL A 168 -4.27 11.96 9.51
CA VAL A 168 -3.24 11.61 8.53
C VAL A 168 -3.82 10.61 7.54
N LYS A 169 -3.71 10.92 6.25
CA LYS A 169 -4.11 10.03 5.16
C LYS A 169 -3.04 9.00 4.90
N VAL A 170 -3.45 7.73 4.91
CA VAL A 170 -2.57 6.61 4.59
C VAL A 170 -3.24 5.69 3.58
N ASP A 171 -2.56 5.50 2.45
CA ASP A 171 -2.93 4.54 1.42
C ASP A 171 -1.99 3.32 1.50
N TRP A 172 -2.58 2.13 1.53
CA TRP A 172 -1.89 0.86 1.63
C TRP A 172 -1.97 0.17 0.27
N ARG A 173 -0.82 -0.03 -0.40
CA ARG A 173 -0.77 -0.85 -1.61
C ARG A 173 -0.68 -2.32 -1.21
N VAL A 174 -1.76 -3.04 -1.38
CA VAL A 174 -1.91 -4.45 -1.01
C VAL A 174 -1.82 -5.31 -2.26
N ARG A 175 -0.98 -6.34 -2.24
CA ARG A 175 -0.92 -7.37 -3.28
C ARG A 175 -1.58 -8.64 -2.77
N ASN A 176 -2.45 -9.22 -3.58
CA ASN A 176 -2.96 -10.57 -3.36
C ASN A 176 -2.19 -11.57 -4.23
N LYS A 177 -1.60 -12.58 -3.61
CA LYS A 177 -1.02 -13.72 -4.32
C LYS A 177 -1.60 -15.02 -3.78
N ASP A 178 -2.46 -15.65 -4.57
CA ASP A 178 -3.11 -16.93 -4.26
C ASP A 178 -3.87 -16.89 -2.93
N GLY A 179 -4.60 -15.80 -2.67
CA GLY A 179 -5.36 -15.59 -1.43
C GLY A 179 -4.52 -15.08 -0.25
N ARG A 180 -3.23 -14.81 -0.45
CA ARG A 180 -2.35 -14.23 0.58
C ARG A 180 -2.09 -12.76 0.30
N TYR A 181 -2.63 -11.92 1.18
CA TYR A 181 -2.44 -10.47 1.14
C TYR A 181 -1.11 -10.06 1.78
N LYS A 182 -0.42 -9.13 1.13
CA LYS A 182 0.78 -8.47 1.67
C LYS A 182 0.79 -7.00 1.26
N ILE A 183 1.24 -6.13 2.15
CA ILE A 183 1.58 -4.75 1.82
C ILE A 183 2.88 -4.73 1.01
N VAL A 184 2.86 -4.04 -0.12
CA VAL A 184 4.02 -3.84 -1.01
C VAL A 184 4.43 -2.38 -1.11
N ASP A 185 3.63 -1.44 -0.61
CA ASP A 185 3.99 -0.03 -0.43
C ASP A 185 3.01 0.65 0.55
N VAL A 186 3.44 1.75 1.15
CA VAL A 186 2.59 2.63 1.96
C VAL A 186 2.78 4.05 1.43
N LEU A 187 1.68 4.77 1.22
CA LEU A 187 1.72 6.18 0.88
C LEU A 187 1.16 6.98 2.06
N VAL A 188 1.92 7.95 2.54
CA VAL A 188 1.51 8.87 3.61
C VAL A 188 1.34 10.24 2.99
N GLU A 189 0.16 10.83 3.12
CA GLU A 189 -0.18 12.11 2.47
C GLU A 189 0.16 12.11 0.96
N GLY A 190 -0.11 10.98 0.29
CA GLY A 190 0.15 10.79 -1.14
C GLY A 190 1.62 10.51 -1.51
N VAL A 191 2.54 10.49 -0.54
CA VAL A 191 3.97 10.22 -0.76
C VAL A 191 4.29 8.75 -0.50
N SER A 192 4.75 8.04 -1.53
CA SER A 192 5.19 6.65 -1.42
C SER A 192 6.45 6.52 -0.57
N MET A 193 6.36 5.72 0.49
CA MET A 193 7.48 5.47 1.41
C MET A 193 8.59 4.65 0.74
N SER A 194 8.24 3.65 -0.07
CA SER A 194 9.25 2.85 -0.77
C SER A 194 9.98 3.66 -1.85
N LEU A 195 9.30 4.61 -2.51
CA LEU A 195 9.91 5.51 -3.48
C LEU A 195 10.83 6.53 -2.80
N THR A 196 10.40 7.13 -1.69
CA THR A 196 11.25 8.01 -0.89
C THR A 196 12.52 7.28 -0.44
N GLN A 197 12.35 6.07 0.11
CA GLN A 197 13.50 5.27 0.55
C GLN A 197 14.44 4.91 -0.60
N ARG A 198 13.90 4.69 -1.81
CA ARG A 198 14.70 4.46 -3.01
C ARG A 198 15.55 5.66 -3.37
N SER A 199 14.98 6.87 -3.30
CA SER A 199 15.73 8.11 -3.53
C SER A 199 16.86 8.24 -2.51
N ASP A 200 16.58 8.04 -1.22
CA ASP A 200 17.59 8.13 -0.16
C ASP A 200 18.74 7.14 -0.36
N PHE A 201 18.43 5.88 -0.65
CA PHE A 201 19.45 4.86 -0.93
C PHE A 201 20.26 5.18 -2.18
N SER A 202 19.61 5.67 -3.24
CA SER A 202 20.31 6.10 -4.44
C SER A 202 21.29 7.23 -4.14
N SER A 203 20.89 8.22 -3.34
CA SER A 203 21.78 9.33 -2.95
C SER A 203 23.00 8.86 -2.17
N VAL A 204 22.83 7.95 -1.19
CA VAL A 204 23.95 7.36 -0.43
C VAL A 204 24.91 6.60 -1.34
N ILE A 205 24.38 5.75 -2.23
CA ILE A 205 25.19 4.95 -3.15
C ILE A 205 25.94 5.85 -4.14
N GLN A 206 25.29 6.89 -4.67
CA GLN A 206 25.90 7.84 -5.61
C GLN A 206 27.02 8.65 -4.96
N ALA A 207 26.82 9.13 -3.73
CA ALA A 207 27.88 9.78 -2.95
C ALA A 207 29.08 8.85 -2.72
N GLY A 208 28.83 7.53 -2.64
CA GLY A 208 29.82 6.47 -2.57
C GLY A 208 30.36 5.98 -3.92
N GLY A 209 30.21 6.74 -5.01
CA GLY A 209 30.73 6.38 -6.34
C GLY A 209 29.99 5.21 -7.02
N GLY A 210 28.75 4.96 -6.65
CA GLY A 210 27.95 3.86 -7.21
C GLY A 210 28.12 2.51 -6.50
N ASN A 211 28.88 2.47 -5.40
CA ASN A 211 29.17 1.23 -4.68
C ASN A 211 28.10 0.90 -3.62
N VAL A 212 27.39 -0.20 -3.82
CA VAL A 212 26.36 -0.72 -2.88
C VAL A 212 26.94 -1.00 -1.49
N GLN A 213 28.23 -1.33 -1.38
CA GLN A 213 28.87 -1.58 -0.10
C GLN A 213 28.79 -0.35 0.84
N VAL A 214 28.85 0.86 0.29
CA VAL A 214 28.74 2.10 1.07
C VAL A 214 27.38 2.19 1.77
N LEU A 215 26.30 1.82 1.08
CA LEU A 215 24.97 1.74 1.70
C LEU A 215 24.93 0.64 2.77
N LEU A 216 25.47 -0.54 2.50
CA LEU A 216 25.50 -1.64 3.48
C LEU A 216 26.21 -1.25 4.77
N ASP A 217 27.36 -0.59 4.66
CA ASP A 217 28.14 -0.15 5.81
C ASP A 217 27.39 0.93 6.60
N HIS A 218 26.74 1.85 5.89
CA HIS A 218 25.88 2.86 6.52
C HIS A 218 24.69 2.23 7.27
N LEU A 219 24.02 1.24 6.68
CA LEU A 219 22.93 0.52 7.34
C LEU A 219 23.41 -0.24 8.58
N LYS A 220 24.54 -0.96 8.50
CA LYS A 220 25.12 -1.68 9.64
C LYS A 220 25.47 -0.73 10.79
N LYS A 221 26.07 0.43 10.47
CA LYS A 221 26.40 1.44 11.46
C LYS A 221 25.17 2.03 12.15
N LYS A 222 24.07 2.22 11.42
CA LYS A 222 22.80 2.70 12.01
C LYS A 222 22.01 1.62 12.75
N ASN A 223 22.24 0.35 12.41
CA ASN A 223 21.51 -0.78 12.98
C ASN A 223 22.11 -1.33 14.27
N GLY A 224 23.44 -1.18 14.44
CA GLY A 224 24.19 -1.55 15.64
C GLY A 224 24.18 -0.45 16.68
#